data_AF-A0A4R4U3B0-F1
#
_entry.id   AF-A0A4R4U3B0-F1
#
_cell.length_a   1.000
_cell.length_b   1.000
_cell.length_c   1.000
_cell.angle_alpha   90.00
_cell.angle_beta   90.00
_cell.angle_gamma   90.00
#
_symmetry.space_group_name_H-M   'P 1'
#
loop_
_entity.id
_entity.type
_entity.pdbx_description
1 polymer ?
#
loop_
_entity_poly.entity_id
_entity_poly.type
_entity_poly.pdbx_seq_one_letter_code
_entity_poly.pdbx_strand_id
1 'polypeptide(L)'
;MEPAQPADRVPAAQTPPEGQPPATPLAGKEKTRSERSPKDMALSLLVLLVPIALLLAFYRGFLGGEQPVVVDPDPAYESARSADAFPVSEPAGLSSGWLTVSASYRTVDGGANLRVGYLTPEGRGVQLVQSNVPPEKLLPHELTAQGQPQGLTDLGGRNWQRYTGRGNDQALVLLEPDRTVLVVGDAREGELRQLAGSLR
;
A
#
# COMPACT_ATOMS: atom_id res chain seq x y z
N MET A 1 57.40 -27.06 82.63
CA MET A 1 57.13 -25.64 82.36
C MET A 1 55.79 -25.57 81.66
N GLU A 2 54.83 -24.96 82.35
CA GLU A 2 53.63 -24.21 81.94
C GLU A 2 53.23 -24.16 80.44
N PRO A 3 51.93 -24.04 80.05
CA PRO A 3 50.68 -23.89 80.83
C PRO A 3 49.63 -25.01 80.56
N ALA A 4 48.83 -25.46 81.53
CA ALA A 4 47.64 -24.88 82.15
C ALA A 4 46.32 -25.42 81.55
N GLN A 5 45.83 -26.48 82.17
CA GLN A 5 44.40 -26.73 82.40
C GLN A 5 44.23 -26.84 83.91
N PRO A 6 43.17 -26.23 84.47
CA PRO A 6 42.02 -27.06 84.75
C PRO A 6 40.68 -26.42 84.41
N ALA A 7 39.74 -27.32 84.17
CA ALA A 7 38.31 -27.11 84.22
C ALA A 7 37.84 -26.62 85.59
N ASP A 8 36.70 -25.93 85.54
CA ASP A 8 35.57 -25.95 86.46
C ASP A 8 35.72 -25.53 87.94
N ARG A 9 35.05 -24.40 88.24
CA ARG A 9 33.90 -24.34 89.16
C ARG A 9 32.92 -23.20 88.77
N VAL A 10 31.79 -23.61 88.19
CA VAL A 10 30.37 -23.14 88.16
C VAL A 10 29.88 -22.14 89.26
N PRO A 11 28.62 -21.58 89.25
CA PRO A 11 27.55 -21.46 88.23
C PRO A 11 26.74 -20.12 88.19
N ALA A 12 25.80 -20.06 87.22
CA ALA A 12 24.48 -19.39 87.24
C ALA A 12 24.42 -17.89 86.86
N ALA A 13 23.49 -17.38 86.05
CA ALA A 13 22.40 -17.94 85.24
C ALA A 13 21.87 -16.81 84.30
N GLN A 14 21.44 -17.19 83.07
CA GLN A 14 20.21 -16.77 82.33
C GLN A 14 19.86 -15.24 82.24
N THR A 15 19.55 -14.54 81.14
CA THR A 15 19.10 -14.78 79.73
C THR A 15 19.22 -13.42 78.96
N PRO A 16 19.40 -13.33 77.62
CA PRO A 16 19.62 -12.05 76.90
C PRO A 16 18.35 -11.34 76.35
N PRO A 17 18.46 -10.05 75.92
CA PRO A 17 17.41 -9.04 76.09
C PRO A 17 16.74 -8.50 74.80
N GLU A 18 15.68 -7.72 75.04
CA GLU A 18 14.90 -6.85 74.14
C GLU A 18 15.59 -5.48 73.95
N GLY A 19 15.61 -4.89 72.74
CA GLY A 19 16.01 -3.49 72.53
C GLY A 19 16.49 -3.08 71.13
N GLN A 20 15.96 -1.96 70.61
CA GLN A 20 16.35 -1.22 69.39
C GLN A 20 16.35 0.30 69.72
N PRO A 21 16.94 1.29 68.98
CA PRO A 21 17.96 1.38 67.88
C PRO A 21 19.19 2.30 68.24
N PRO A 22 20.16 2.66 67.34
CA PRO A 22 20.04 3.86 66.45
C PRO A 22 20.85 3.91 65.11
N ALA A 23 20.42 4.85 64.24
CA ALA A 23 21.13 5.73 63.27
C ALA A 23 21.89 5.21 62.01
N THR A 24 21.50 5.76 60.84
CA THR A 24 22.06 5.66 59.47
C THR A 24 23.31 6.53 59.26
N PRO A 25 24.15 6.24 58.23
CA PRO A 25 24.17 7.17 57.09
C PRO A 25 24.37 6.54 55.68
N LEU A 26 23.66 7.15 54.72
CA LEU A 26 23.95 7.41 53.30
C LEU A 26 24.90 6.46 52.53
N ALA A 27 24.35 5.78 51.52
CA ALA A 27 25.12 5.33 50.36
C ALA A 27 24.31 5.59 49.08
N GLY A 28 24.68 6.67 48.36
CA GLY A 28 24.31 6.83 46.97
C GLY A 28 24.91 5.71 46.13
N LYS A 29 24.12 5.19 45.19
CA LYS A 29 24.65 4.45 44.04
C LYS A 29 23.81 4.80 42.82
N GLU A 30 24.19 5.92 42.22
CA GLU A 30 23.93 6.17 40.82
C GLU A 30 24.76 5.15 40.00
N LYS A 31 24.10 4.18 39.36
CA LYS A 31 24.68 3.42 38.23
C LYS A 31 23.60 3.07 37.22
N THR A 32 23.51 3.93 36.22
CA THR A 32 23.20 3.64 34.81
C THR A 32 23.46 2.19 34.41
N ARG A 33 22.46 1.51 33.86
CA ARG A 33 22.50 0.93 32.50
C ARG A 33 21.17 0.22 32.25
N SER A 34 20.46 0.72 31.26
CA SER A 34 19.31 0.10 30.65
C SER A 34 19.72 -1.30 30.15
N GLU A 35 19.54 -2.33 30.98
CA GLU A 35 19.36 -3.69 30.51
C GLU A 35 17.96 -3.73 29.92
N ARG A 36 17.82 -3.17 28.71
CA ARG A 36 16.67 -3.47 27.86
C ARG A 36 16.67 -4.98 27.69
N SER A 37 15.86 -5.65 28.51
CA SER A 37 15.69 -7.09 28.44
C SER A 37 15.34 -7.43 27.00
N PRO A 38 15.95 -8.46 26.38
CA PRO A 38 15.56 -8.89 25.04
C PRO A 38 14.04 -9.12 24.92
N LYS A 39 13.37 -9.41 26.05
CA LYS A 39 11.92 -9.48 26.18
C LYS A 39 11.23 -8.14 25.97
N ASP A 40 11.75 -7.04 26.49
CA ASP A 40 11.19 -5.69 26.30
C ASP A 40 11.46 -5.17 24.87
N MET A 41 12.59 -5.58 24.29
CA MET A 41 12.89 -5.36 22.86
C MET A 41 11.91 -6.13 21.98
N ALA A 42 11.68 -7.41 22.25
CA ALA A 42 10.70 -8.21 21.54
C ALA A 42 9.27 -7.68 21.74
N LEU A 43 8.93 -7.22 22.95
CA LEU A 43 7.62 -6.64 23.25
C LEU A 43 7.40 -5.33 22.50
N SER A 44 8.39 -4.43 22.47
CA SER A 44 8.31 -3.20 21.69
C SER A 44 8.26 -3.46 20.18
N LEU A 45 8.98 -4.48 19.70
CA LEU A 45 8.89 -4.92 18.31
C LEU A 45 7.52 -5.49 17.98
N LEU A 46 6.94 -6.33 18.86
CA LEU A 46 5.61 -6.90 18.67
C LEU A 46 4.54 -5.80 18.66
N VAL A 47 4.63 -4.84 19.59
CA VAL A 47 3.71 -3.68 19.65
C VAL A 47 3.79 -2.84 18.38
N LEU A 48 4.94 -2.78 17.71
CA LEU A 48 5.08 -2.12 16.41
C LEU A 48 4.58 -2.99 15.24
N LEU A 49 4.87 -4.29 15.25
CA LEU A 49 4.51 -5.20 14.16
C LEU A 49 3.02 -5.54 14.13
N VAL A 50 2.33 -5.58 15.26
CA VAL A 50 0.90 -5.90 15.32
C VAL A 50 0.04 -4.88 14.56
N PRO A 51 0.19 -3.56 14.75
CA PRO A 51 -0.50 -2.56 13.93
C PRO A 51 -0.18 -2.67 12.45
N ILE A 52 1.09 -2.92 12.08
CA ILE A 52 1.50 -3.09 10.69
C ILE A 52 0.86 -4.34 10.09
N ALA A 53 0.88 -5.46 10.81
CA ALA A 53 0.27 -6.71 10.40
C ALA A 53 -1.25 -6.59 10.29
N LEU A 54 -1.91 -5.84 11.18
CA LEU A 54 -3.33 -5.52 11.09
C LEU A 54 -3.64 -4.63 9.89
N LEU A 55 -2.80 -3.63 9.62
CA LEU A 55 -2.96 -2.74 8.47
C LEU A 55 -2.72 -3.50 7.15
N LEU A 56 -1.74 -4.39 7.12
CA LEU A 56 -1.50 -5.32 6.00
C LEU A 56 -2.63 -6.34 5.86
N ALA A 57 -3.15 -6.90 6.94
CA ALA A 57 -4.28 -7.84 6.90
C ALA A 57 -5.58 -7.14 6.49
N PHE A 58 -5.79 -5.88 6.89
CA PHE A 58 -6.89 -5.04 6.42
C PHE A 58 -6.69 -4.69 4.94
N TYR A 59 -5.47 -4.35 4.53
CA TYR A 59 -5.14 -4.14 3.12
C TYR A 59 -5.34 -5.43 2.30
N ARG A 60 -5.00 -6.58 2.85
CA ARG A 60 -5.16 -7.88 2.18
C ARG A 60 -6.61 -8.33 2.11
N GLY A 61 -7.37 -8.15 3.20
CA GLY A 61 -8.75 -8.64 3.36
C GLY A 61 -9.84 -7.66 2.91
N PHE A 62 -9.58 -6.35 2.96
CA PHE A 62 -10.52 -5.30 2.54
C PHE A 62 -10.10 -4.62 1.23
N LEU A 63 -8.81 -4.61 0.89
CA LEU A 63 -8.26 -4.04 -0.36
C LEU A 63 -7.67 -5.09 -1.33
N GLY A 64 -7.83 -6.41 -1.06
CA GLY A 64 -7.56 -7.46 -2.05
C GLY A 64 -6.08 -7.72 -2.38
N GLY A 65 -5.16 -7.51 -1.43
CA GLY A 65 -3.75 -7.84 -1.63
C GLY A 65 -3.53 -9.33 -1.94
N GLU A 66 -2.83 -9.61 -3.05
CA GLU A 66 -2.17 -10.87 -3.43
C GLU A 66 -2.97 -11.97 -4.17
N GLN A 67 -4.20 -11.72 -4.64
CA GLN A 67 -4.72 -12.37 -5.85
C GLN A 67 -5.39 -11.31 -6.72
N PRO A 68 -5.31 -11.37 -8.07
CA PRO A 68 -6.13 -10.52 -8.91
C PRO A 68 -7.59 -10.87 -8.64
N VAL A 69 -8.22 -10.15 -7.71
CA VAL A 69 -9.65 -10.27 -7.48
C VAL A 69 -10.29 -9.76 -8.76
N VAL A 70 -10.90 -10.66 -9.52
CA VAL A 70 -11.66 -10.27 -10.69
C VAL A 70 -12.85 -9.47 -10.19
N VAL A 71 -12.87 -8.19 -10.50
CA VAL A 71 -13.95 -7.26 -10.14
C VAL A 71 -14.88 -7.14 -11.33
N ASP A 72 -16.18 -7.10 -11.07
CA ASP A 72 -17.19 -6.76 -12.07
C ASP A 72 -17.09 -5.26 -12.42
N PRO A 73 -16.76 -4.88 -13.67
CA PRO A 73 -16.72 -3.48 -14.07
C PRO A 73 -18.09 -2.87 -14.35
N ASP A 74 -19.15 -3.67 -14.49
CA ASP A 74 -20.47 -3.22 -14.94
C ASP A 74 -21.04 -2.07 -14.09
N PRO A 75 -20.98 -2.09 -12.75
CA PRO A 75 -21.49 -1.00 -11.93
C PRO A 75 -20.79 0.35 -12.18
N ALA A 76 -19.49 0.32 -12.51
CA ALA A 76 -18.74 1.54 -12.80
C ALA A 76 -19.11 2.10 -14.19
N TYR A 77 -19.27 1.22 -15.18
CA TYR A 77 -19.73 1.60 -16.51
C TYR A 77 -21.18 2.11 -16.50
N GLU A 78 -22.08 1.46 -15.77
CA GLU A 78 -23.45 1.91 -15.57
C GLU A 78 -23.50 3.26 -14.87
N SER A 79 -22.70 3.47 -13.81
CA SER A 79 -22.61 4.76 -13.13
C SER A 79 -22.14 5.87 -14.07
N ALA A 80 -21.14 5.59 -14.91
CA ALA A 80 -20.65 6.55 -15.90
C ALA A 80 -21.70 6.86 -16.97
N ARG A 81 -22.41 5.84 -17.48
CA ARG A 81 -23.49 6.00 -18.46
C ARG A 81 -24.68 6.77 -17.89
N SER A 82 -25.07 6.46 -16.66
CA SER A 82 -26.18 7.13 -15.98
C SER A 82 -25.88 8.61 -15.70
N ALA A 83 -24.60 8.96 -15.51
CA ALA A 83 -24.21 10.35 -15.33
C ALA A 83 -24.20 11.16 -16.64
N ASP A 84 -24.14 10.47 -17.79
CA ASP A 84 -24.17 11.05 -19.15
C ASP A 84 -23.18 12.21 -19.35
N ALA A 85 -22.04 12.16 -18.65
CA ALA A 85 -21.03 13.22 -18.68
C ALA A 85 -20.17 13.16 -19.95
N PHE A 86 -20.03 11.97 -20.53
CA PHE A 86 -19.33 11.67 -21.79
C PHE A 86 -19.76 10.30 -22.31
N PRO A 87 -19.62 10.01 -23.62
CA PRO A 87 -19.92 8.68 -24.13
C PRO A 87 -18.94 7.64 -23.57
N VAL A 88 -19.49 6.63 -22.91
CA VAL A 88 -18.70 5.61 -22.23
C VAL A 88 -18.35 4.48 -23.20
N SER A 89 -17.06 4.25 -23.40
CA SER A 89 -16.57 3.11 -24.18
C SER A 89 -16.15 1.95 -23.30
N GLU A 90 -16.48 0.72 -23.68
CA GLU A 90 -16.06 -0.49 -22.99
C GLU A 90 -15.29 -1.42 -23.94
N PRO A 91 -14.29 -2.17 -23.44
CA PRO A 91 -13.61 -3.18 -24.23
C PRO A 91 -14.57 -4.34 -24.59
N ALA A 92 -14.67 -4.64 -25.88
CA ALA A 92 -15.46 -5.77 -26.38
C ALA A 92 -14.58 -6.76 -27.14
N GLY A 93 -14.78 -8.07 -26.90
CA GLY A 93 -14.06 -9.12 -27.63
C GLY A 93 -12.62 -9.36 -27.18
N LEU A 94 -12.27 -8.98 -25.95
CA LEU A 94 -11.02 -9.40 -25.32
C LEU A 94 -11.03 -10.91 -25.03
N SER A 95 -9.86 -11.53 -25.09
CA SER A 95 -9.70 -12.94 -24.73
C SER A 95 -9.94 -13.18 -23.23
N SER A 96 -10.27 -14.41 -22.84
CA SER A 96 -10.53 -14.79 -21.44
C SER A 96 -9.35 -14.59 -20.46
N GLY A 97 -8.14 -14.33 -20.96
CA GLY A 97 -6.98 -14.00 -20.14
C GLY A 97 -6.94 -12.55 -19.63
N TRP A 98 -7.84 -11.68 -20.09
CA TRP A 98 -7.94 -10.31 -19.58
C TRP A 98 -8.82 -10.31 -18.32
N LEU A 99 -8.26 -9.84 -17.20
CA LEU A 99 -8.96 -9.79 -15.93
C LEU A 99 -9.15 -8.34 -15.50
N THR A 100 -10.39 -7.93 -15.24
CA THR A 100 -10.65 -6.63 -14.60
C THR A 100 -10.27 -6.73 -13.13
N VAL A 101 -9.35 -5.89 -12.66
CA VAL A 101 -8.88 -5.87 -11.26
C VAL A 101 -9.40 -4.67 -10.47
N SER A 102 -9.88 -3.64 -11.16
CA SER A 102 -10.52 -2.49 -10.54
C SER A 102 -11.41 -1.76 -11.53
N ALA A 103 -12.49 -1.17 -11.05
CA ALA A 103 -13.35 -0.30 -11.84
C ALA A 103 -13.94 0.76 -10.92
N SER A 104 -13.84 2.03 -11.31
CA SER A 104 -14.33 3.14 -10.50
C SER A 104 -14.73 4.31 -11.38
N TYR A 105 -15.89 4.89 -11.08
CA TYR A 105 -16.35 6.13 -11.66
C TYR A 105 -16.40 7.20 -10.57
N ARG A 106 -15.92 8.41 -10.89
CA ARG A 106 -15.92 9.54 -9.95
C ARG A 106 -16.10 10.85 -10.68
N THR A 107 -16.97 11.72 -10.17
CA THR A 107 -17.04 13.12 -10.57
C THR A 107 -15.88 13.89 -9.95
N VAL A 108 -15.20 14.70 -10.76
CA VAL A 108 -14.02 15.47 -10.37
C VAL A 108 -14.20 16.94 -10.73
N ASP A 109 -13.37 17.82 -10.19
CA ASP A 109 -13.44 19.24 -10.53
C ASP A 109 -13.20 19.45 -12.02
N GLY A 110 -14.20 20.01 -12.71
CA GLY A 110 -14.15 20.24 -14.15
C GLY A 110 -14.55 19.04 -15.01
N GLY A 111 -15.12 17.97 -14.44
CA GLY A 111 -15.66 16.87 -15.23
C GLY A 111 -15.96 15.60 -14.46
N ALA A 112 -15.79 14.47 -15.12
CA ALA A 112 -15.88 13.14 -14.55
C ALA A 112 -14.74 12.26 -15.06
N ASN A 113 -14.40 11.24 -14.28
CA ASN A 113 -13.32 10.31 -14.55
C ASN A 113 -13.81 8.88 -14.29
N LEU A 114 -13.73 8.05 -15.33
CA LEU A 114 -13.92 6.61 -15.26
C LEU A 114 -12.55 5.96 -15.38
N ARG A 115 -12.22 5.10 -14.42
CA ARG A 115 -10.95 4.38 -14.37
C ARG A 115 -11.22 2.89 -14.20
N VAL A 116 -10.70 2.09 -15.11
CA VAL A 116 -10.82 0.63 -15.10
C VAL A 116 -9.44 0.02 -15.27
N GLY A 117 -9.01 -0.77 -14.28
CA GLY A 117 -7.76 -1.51 -14.30
C GLY A 117 -7.97 -2.93 -14.79
N TYR A 118 -7.10 -3.36 -15.69
CA TYR A 118 -7.03 -4.68 -16.28
C TYR A 118 -5.67 -5.32 -16.00
N LEU A 119 -5.68 -6.63 -15.83
CA LEU A 119 -4.51 -7.47 -15.88
C LEU A 119 -4.50 -8.20 -17.23
N THR A 120 -3.38 -8.10 -17.95
CA THR A 120 -3.22 -8.79 -19.24
C THR A 120 -3.01 -10.29 -19.03
N PRO A 121 -3.15 -11.11 -20.09
CA PRO A 121 -2.83 -12.54 -20.02
C PRO A 121 -1.40 -12.84 -19.57
N GLU A 122 -0.47 -11.90 -19.78
CA GLU A 122 0.92 -11.98 -19.34
C GLU A 122 1.15 -11.52 -17.89
N GLY A 123 0.09 -11.12 -17.19
CA GLY A 123 0.16 -10.65 -15.81
C GLY A 123 0.66 -9.21 -15.68
N ARG A 124 0.54 -8.39 -16.73
CA ARG A 124 0.94 -6.97 -16.71
C ARG A 124 -0.27 -6.07 -16.45
N GLY A 125 -0.03 -4.91 -15.84
CA GLY A 125 -1.10 -3.98 -15.48
C GLY A 125 -1.40 -3.00 -16.61
N VAL A 126 -2.67 -2.83 -16.93
CA VAL A 126 -3.14 -1.80 -17.86
C VAL A 126 -4.31 -1.05 -17.24
N GLN A 127 -4.35 0.25 -17.40
CA GLN A 127 -5.41 1.10 -16.90
C GLN A 127 -6.06 1.85 -18.06
N LEU A 128 -7.35 1.65 -18.22
CA LEU A 128 -8.22 2.45 -19.07
C LEU A 128 -8.75 3.64 -18.26
N VAL A 129 -8.51 4.85 -18.75
CA VAL A 129 -9.02 6.10 -18.18
C VAL A 129 -9.87 6.80 -19.24
N GLN A 130 -11.08 7.17 -18.89
CA GLN A 130 -11.97 7.98 -19.72
C GLN A 130 -12.42 9.19 -18.92
N SER A 131 -12.24 10.38 -19.48
CA SER A 131 -12.59 11.61 -18.79
C SER A 131 -12.91 12.72 -19.76
N ASN A 132 -13.85 13.59 -19.40
CA ASN A 132 -14.15 14.85 -20.13
C ASN A 132 -13.41 16.06 -19.54
N VAL A 133 -12.46 15.84 -18.61
CA VAL A 133 -11.57 16.89 -18.12
C VAL A 133 -10.65 17.34 -19.26
N PRO A 134 -10.30 18.64 -19.36
CA PRO A 134 -9.41 19.14 -20.40
C PRO A 134 -8.09 18.35 -20.47
N PRO A 135 -7.65 17.91 -21.66
CA PRO A 135 -6.48 17.06 -21.83
C PRO A 135 -5.20 17.73 -21.32
N GLU A 136 -5.11 19.06 -21.34
CA GLU A 136 -3.97 19.82 -20.82
C GLU A 136 -3.81 19.66 -19.30
N LYS A 137 -4.90 19.38 -18.60
CA LYS A 137 -4.89 19.05 -17.17
C LYS A 137 -4.80 17.56 -16.94
N LEU A 138 -5.48 16.75 -17.75
CA LEU A 138 -5.53 15.29 -17.56
C LEU A 138 -4.20 14.60 -17.86
N LEU A 139 -3.55 14.94 -18.99
CA LEU A 139 -2.36 14.25 -19.47
C LEU A 139 -1.16 14.37 -18.51
N PRO A 140 -0.80 15.55 -17.97
CA PRO A 140 0.31 15.64 -17.02
C PRO A 140 0.06 14.86 -15.73
N HIS A 141 -1.21 14.77 -15.30
CA HIS A 141 -1.60 14.02 -14.10
C HIS A 141 -1.49 12.51 -14.32
N GLU A 142 -1.95 11.99 -15.46
CA GLU A 142 -1.97 10.55 -15.74
C GLU A 142 -0.63 10.03 -16.29
N LEU A 143 0.03 10.74 -17.21
CA LEU A 143 1.22 10.24 -17.92
C LEU A 143 2.55 10.69 -17.33
N THR A 144 2.55 11.82 -16.61
CA THR A 144 3.67 12.71 -16.22
C THR A 144 3.82 13.96 -17.08
N ALA A 145 4.37 15.01 -16.48
CA ALA A 145 4.71 16.27 -17.13
C ALA A 145 5.71 16.13 -18.31
N GLN A 146 6.35 14.98 -18.50
CA GLN A 146 7.35 14.73 -19.54
C GLN A 146 6.92 13.70 -20.59
N GLY A 147 5.66 13.25 -20.60
CA GLY A 147 5.19 12.29 -21.59
C GLY A 147 5.44 12.77 -23.02
N GLN A 148 6.36 12.13 -23.73
CA GLN A 148 6.74 12.54 -25.08
C GLN A 148 5.87 11.81 -26.10
N PRO A 149 5.28 12.51 -27.08
CA PRO A 149 4.55 11.87 -28.16
C PRO A 149 5.50 11.00 -29.00
N GLN A 150 5.16 9.71 -29.16
CA GLN A 150 5.93 8.71 -29.91
C GLN A 150 5.37 8.43 -31.32
N GLY A 151 4.35 9.18 -31.74
CA GLY A 151 3.70 9.07 -33.03
C GLY A 151 2.25 8.57 -32.97
N LEU A 152 1.56 8.69 -34.10
CA LEU A 152 0.18 8.27 -34.27
C LEU A 152 0.08 6.78 -34.62
N THR A 153 -1.00 6.14 -34.19
CA THR A 153 -1.37 4.78 -34.56
C THR A 153 -2.89 4.69 -34.71
N ASP A 154 -3.35 4.05 -35.78
CA ASP A 154 -4.76 3.76 -35.97
C ASP A 154 -5.11 2.43 -35.29
N LEU A 155 -6.08 2.45 -34.39
CA LEU A 155 -6.58 1.27 -33.67
C LEU A 155 -8.10 1.35 -33.58
N GLY A 156 -8.78 0.33 -34.10
CA GLY A 156 -10.25 0.29 -34.10
C GLY A 156 -10.90 1.40 -34.94
N GLY A 157 -10.20 1.97 -35.93
CA GLY A 157 -10.67 3.08 -36.75
C GLY A 157 -10.59 4.45 -36.06
N ARG A 158 -9.80 4.56 -34.99
CA ARG A 158 -9.59 5.77 -34.20
C ARG A 158 -8.10 6.09 -34.18
N ASN A 159 -7.76 7.37 -34.24
CA ASN A 159 -6.37 7.84 -34.24
C ASN A 159 -5.85 8.01 -32.82
N TRP A 160 -5.09 7.03 -32.35
CA TRP A 160 -4.42 7.07 -31.05
C TRP A 160 -3.05 7.71 -31.17
N GLN A 161 -2.72 8.57 -30.23
CA GLN A 161 -1.39 9.12 -30.06
C GLN A 161 -0.64 8.31 -29.00
N ARG A 162 0.54 7.79 -29.35
CA ARG A 162 1.41 7.10 -28.42
C ARG A 162 2.18 8.10 -27.56
N TYR A 163 2.35 7.77 -26.29
CA TYR A 163 3.12 8.52 -25.30
C TYR A 163 3.96 7.58 -24.45
N THR A 164 5.09 8.09 -23.95
CA THR A 164 5.85 7.45 -22.87
C THR A 164 5.23 7.81 -21.52
N GLY A 165 5.06 6.82 -20.64
CA GLY A 165 4.54 7.00 -19.28
C GLY A 165 5.63 7.12 -18.21
N ARG A 166 5.29 6.76 -16.96
CA ARG A 166 6.24 6.72 -15.83
C ARG A 166 7.14 5.51 -15.93
N GLY A 167 8.45 5.72 -15.87
CA GLY A 167 9.43 4.62 -15.90
C GLY A 167 9.40 3.90 -17.25
N ASN A 168 8.93 2.65 -17.27
CA ASN A 168 8.82 1.84 -18.49
C ASN A 168 7.40 1.76 -19.05
N ASP A 169 6.45 2.51 -18.47
CA ASP A 169 5.07 2.49 -18.91
C ASP A 169 4.91 3.10 -20.31
N GLN A 170 3.95 2.55 -21.05
CA GLN A 170 3.52 3.10 -22.33
C GLN A 170 2.08 3.59 -22.19
N ALA A 171 1.74 4.59 -23.00
CA ALA A 171 0.40 5.10 -23.05
C ALA A 171 -0.10 5.33 -24.47
N LEU A 172 -1.38 5.08 -24.66
CA LEU A 172 -2.14 5.41 -25.85
C LEU A 172 -3.20 6.42 -25.45
N VAL A 173 -3.22 7.56 -26.11
CA VAL A 173 -4.18 8.64 -25.84
C VAL A 173 -5.01 8.84 -27.08
N LEU A 174 -6.32 8.80 -26.92
CA LEU A 174 -7.28 9.19 -27.92
C LEU A 174 -7.94 10.49 -27.45
N LEU A 175 -7.75 11.54 -28.24
CA LEU A 175 -8.36 12.85 -28.01
C LEU A 175 -9.64 12.93 -28.85
N GLU A 176 -10.77 13.10 -28.18
CA GLU A 176 -12.08 13.31 -28.82
C GLU A 176 -12.68 14.65 -28.36
N PRO A 177 -13.67 15.19 -29.08
CA PRO A 177 -14.26 16.48 -28.75
C PRO A 177 -14.97 16.50 -27.39
N ASP A 178 -15.50 15.35 -26.95
CA ASP A 178 -16.33 15.19 -25.75
C ASP A 178 -15.62 14.44 -24.61
N ARG A 179 -14.50 13.76 -24.90
CA ARG A 179 -13.71 13.02 -23.92
C ARG A 179 -12.27 12.81 -24.36
N THR A 180 -11.43 12.51 -23.39
CA THR A 180 -10.11 11.93 -23.60
C THR A 180 -10.11 10.50 -23.07
N VAL A 181 -9.65 9.56 -23.89
CA VAL A 181 -9.45 8.17 -23.50
C VAL A 181 -7.96 7.89 -23.43
N LEU A 182 -7.50 7.29 -22.34
CA LEU A 182 -6.12 6.90 -22.14
C LEU A 182 -6.08 5.41 -21.82
N VAL A 183 -5.13 4.72 -22.42
CA VAL A 183 -4.75 3.36 -22.05
C VAL A 183 -3.30 3.41 -21.64
N VAL A 184 -3.00 3.27 -20.35
CA VAL A 184 -1.66 3.41 -19.79
C VAL A 184 -1.30 2.19 -18.96
N GLY A 185 -0.06 1.72 -19.06
CA GLY A 185 0.40 0.61 -18.24
C GLY A 185 1.78 0.11 -18.62
N ASP A 186 2.22 -0.91 -17.89
CA ASP A 186 3.52 -1.54 -18.05
C ASP A 186 3.45 -2.81 -18.94
N ALA A 187 2.28 -3.07 -19.51
CA ALA A 187 2.02 -4.11 -20.49
C ALA A 187 2.78 -3.89 -21.80
N ARG A 188 2.85 -4.95 -22.61
CA ARG A 188 3.50 -4.87 -23.92
C ARG A 188 2.67 -4.00 -24.85
N GLU A 189 3.34 -3.31 -25.77
CA GLU A 189 2.67 -2.44 -26.74
C GLU A 189 1.56 -3.17 -27.52
N GLY A 190 1.74 -4.44 -27.85
CA GLY A 190 0.71 -5.26 -28.51
C GLY A 190 -0.56 -5.41 -27.67
N GLU A 191 -0.43 -5.61 -26.35
CA GLU A 191 -1.56 -5.76 -25.43
C GLU A 191 -2.28 -4.42 -25.22
N LEU A 192 -1.53 -3.32 -25.05
CA LEU A 192 -2.10 -1.97 -25.00
C LEU A 192 -2.92 -1.66 -26.27
N ARG A 193 -2.37 -1.99 -27.45
CA ARG A 193 -3.05 -1.81 -28.73
C ARG A 193 -4.30 -2.68 -28.85
N GLN A 194 -4.24 -3.91 -28.35
CA GLN A 194 -5.39 -4.82 -28.34
C GLN A 194 -6.53 -4.27 -27.47
N LEU A 195 -6.21 -3.78 -26.27
CA LEU A 195 -7.20 -3.13 -25.40
C LEU A 195 -7.78 -1.89 -26.06
N ALA A 196 -6.93 -0.97 -26.53
CA ALA A 196 -7.36 0.27 -27.19
C ALA A 196 -8.22 0.02 -28.44
N GLY A 197 -7.86 -0.98 -29.26
CA GLY A 197 -8.61 -1.35 -30.46
C GLY A 197 -9.91 -2.12 -30.19
N SER A 198 -10.09 -2.65 -28.98
CA SER A 198 -11.31 -3.36 -28.56
C SER A 198 -12.41 -2.43 -28.03
N LEU A 199 -12.09 -1.15 -27.78
CA LEU A 199 -13.05 -0.18 -27.25
C LEU A 199 -14.15 0.13 -28.27
N ARG A 200 -15.40 0.02 -27.83
CA ARG A 200 -16.59 0.33 -28.63
C ARG A 200 -17.36 1.53 -28.10
#